data_AF-A0A8J5F7A4-F1
#
_entry.id   AF-A0A8J5F7A4-F1
#
_cell.length_a   1.000
_cell.length_b   1.000
_cell.length_c   1.000
_cell.angle_alpha   90.00
_cell.angle_beta   90.00
_cell.angle_gamma   90.00
#
_symmetry.space_group_name_H-M   'P 1'
#
loop_
_entity.id
_entity.type
_entity.pdbx_description
1 polymer ?
#
loop_
_entity_poly.entity_id
_entity_poly.type
_entity_poly.pdbx_seq_one_letter_code
_entity_poly.pdbx_strand_id
1 'polypeptide(L)'
;MMKEAQPRFKIPNRKKIASLVWDLYALEMAKIKSVIGDQRRRINFTKTTSHKGDDIGKVLETCLSNWGIDKVFTITVDNASTNEKAVEYMGKRLKEMGTLLFDDKYLHLRCCHIINLIVKSGLEVS
;
A
#
# COMPACT_ATOMS: atom_id res chain seq x y z
N MET A 1 -53.16 13.01 0.73
CA MET A 1 -52.31 12.07 -0.03
C MET A 1 -51.03 12.80 -0.42
N MET A 2 -49.91 12.53 0.27
CA MET A 2 -48.61 13.08 -0.13
C MET A 2 -48.16 12.36 -1.41
N LYS A 3 -47.94 13.11 -2.49
CA LYS A 3 -47.27 12.60 -3.69
C LYS A 3 -45.81 12.39 -3.31
N GLU A 4 -45.34 11.15 -3.30
CA GLU A 4 -43.92 10.87 -3.11
C GLU A 4 -43.11 11.70 -4.11
N ALA A 5 -42.17 12.50 -3.59
CA ALA A 5 -41.19 13.17 -4.41
C ALA A 5 -40.25 12.10 -4.98
N GLN A 6 -40.54 11.60 -6.18
CA GLN A 6 -39.60 10.77 -6.91
C GLN A 6 -38.56 11.69 -7.58
N PRO A 7 -37.31 11.78 -7.07
CA PRO A 7 -36.29 12.52 -7.78
C PRO A 7 -36.07 11.85 -9.14
N ARG A 8 -36.33 12.56 -10.24
CA ARG A 8 -35.98 12.15 -11.61
C ARG A 8 -34.47 12.21 -11.81
N PHE A 9 -33.74 11.41 -11.03
CA PHE A 9 -32.30 11.27 -11.18
C PHE A 9 -32.03 10.54 -12.49
N LYS A 10 -31.52 11.28 -13.48
CA LYS A 10 -31.04 10.65 -14.72
C LYS A 10 -29.76 9.91 -14.39
N ILE A 11 -29.83 8.59 -14.35
CA ILE A 11 -28.68 7.72 -14.11
C ILE A 11 -27.66 7.98 -15.22
N PRO A 12 -26.44 8.45 -14.90
CA PRO A 12 -25.42 8.69 -15.91
C PRO A 12 -25.04 7.37 -16.60
N ASN A 13 -24.72 7.44 -17.90
CA ASN A 13 -24.22 6.28 -18.64
C ASN A 13 -22.99 5.68 -17.93
N ARG A 14 -22.88 4.35 -17.89
CA ARG A 14 -21.72 3.61 -17.36
C ARG A 14 -20.37 4.18 -17.82
N LYS A 15 -20.24 4.62 -19.07
CA LYS A 15 -19.01 5.29 -19.56
C LYS A 15 -18.72 6.60 -18.83
N LYS A 16 -19.75 7.41 -18.58
CA LYS A 16 -19.67 8.66 -17.82
C LYS A 16 -19.29 8.37 -16.37
N ILE A 17 -19.91 7.37 -15.75
CA ILE A 17 -19.57 6.93 -14.38
C ILE A 17 -18.12 6.49 -14.30
N ALA A 18 -17.66 5.63 -15.21
CA ALA A 18 -16.27 5.15 -15.22
C ALA A 18 -15.25 6.29 -15.36
N SER A 19 -15.53 7.25 -16.24
CA SER A 19 -14.69 8.45 -16.39
C SER A 19 -14.65 9.26 -15.09
N LEU A 20 -15.80 9.54 -14.48
CA LEU A 20 -15.86 10.32 -13.23
C LEU A 20 -15.13 9.62 -12.08
N VAL A 21 -15.25 8.29 -11.98
CA VAL A 21 -14.51 7.50 -10.98
C VAL A 21 -13.00 7.60 -11.22
N TRP A 22 -12.57 7.54 -12.48
CA TRP A 22 -11.16 7.70 -12.84
C TRP A 22 -10.63 9.10 -12.51
N ASP A 23 -11.41 10.13 -12.83
CA ASP A 23 -11.06 11.53 -12.53
C ASP A 23 -10.95 11.75 -11.02
N LEU A 24 -11.90 11.21 -10.24
CA LEU A 24 -11.85 11.26 -8.78
C LEU A 24 -10.61 10.54 -8.24
N TYR A 25 -10.33 9.32 -8.72
CA TYR A 25 -9.13 8.57 -8.35
C TYR A 25 -7.85 9.35 -8.65
N ALA A 26 -7.73 9.92 -9.85
CA ALA A 26 -6.56 10.69 -10.25
C ALA A 26 -6.37 11.94 -9.37
N LEU A 27 -7.47 12.62 -9.03
CA LEU A 27 -7.46 13.80 -8.17
C LEU A 27 -7.04 13.46 -6.74
N GLU A 28 -7.60 12.41 -6.14
CA GLU A 28 -7.21 11.96 -4.80
C GLU A 28 -5.77 11.43 -4.78
N MET A 29 -5.34 10.72 -5.82
CA MET A 29 -3.95 10.29 -5.98
C MET A 29 -3.00 11.49 -6.03
N ALA A 30 -3.36 12.58 -6.74
CA ALA A 30 -2.56 13.79 -6.80
C ALA A 30 -2.45 14.48 -5.42
N LYS A 31 -3.54 14.56 -4.66
CA LYS A 31 -3.51 15.10 -3.28
C LYS A 31 -2.59 14.29 -2.37
N ILE A 32 -2.72 12.97 -2.39
CA ILE A 32 -1.86 12.07 -1.62
C ILE A 32 -0.40 12.26 -2.02
N LYS A 33 -0.11 12.34 -3.32
CA LYS A 33 1.25 12.61 -3.82
C LYS A 33 1.77 13.97 -3.35
N SER A 34 0.95 15.01 -3.33
CA SER A 34 1.34 16.35 -2.85
C SER A 34 1.75 16.33 -1.37
N VAL A 35 1.01 15.64 -0.51
CA VAL A 35 1.31 15.56 0.93
C VAL A 35 2.60 14.78 1.20
N ILE A 36 2.94 13.86 0.32
CA ILE A 36 3.98 12.84 0.55
C ILE A 36 5.29 13.21 -0.17
N GLY A 37 5.20 13.92 -1.29
CA GLY A 37 6.35 14.36 -2.09
C GLY A 37 7.33 15.24 -1.30
N ASP A 38 6.83 16.12 -0.43
CA ASP A 38 7.66 17.00 0.41
C ASP A 38 8.54 16.25 1.41
N GLN A 39 8.19 15.00 1.74
CA GLN A 39 8.87 14.23 2.79
C GLN A 39 9.89 13.23 2.25
N ARG A 40 10.28 13.33 0.97
CA ARG A 40 11.05 12.28 0.23
C ARG A 40 10.40 10.90 0.30
N ARG A 41 9.10 10.85 0.62
CA ARG A 41 8.34 9.61 0.72
C ARG A 41 7.87 9.24 -0.69
N ARG A 42 7.98 7.96 -1.04
CA ARG A 42 7.45 7.42 -2.30
C ARG A 42 6.30 6.49 -1.98
N ILE A 43 5.21 6.64 -2.73
CA ILE A 43 4.09 5.71 -2.69
C ILE A 43 3.98 5.03 -4.04
N ASN A 44 3.74 3.73 -4.01
CA ASN A 44 3.37 2.96 -5.19
C ASN A 44 2.12 2.15 -4.89
N PHE A 45 1.26 2.02 -5.91
CA PHE A 45 0.13 1.10 -5.91
C PHE A 45 0.35 0.13 -7.06
N THR A 46 0.47 -1.15 -6.75
CA THR A 46 0.76 -2.19 -7.73
C THR A 46 -0.20 -3.35 -7.56
N LYS A 47 -0.62 -3.92 -8.68
CA LYS A 47 -1.51 -5.07 -8.68
C LYS A 47 -0.69 -6.34 -8.56
N THR A 48 -0.88 -7.08 -7.48
CA THR A 48 -0.36 -8.43 -7.32
C THR A 48 -1.36 -9.45 -7.91
N THR A 49 -0.85 -10.41 -8.67
CA THR A 49 -1.63 -11.54 -9.21
C THR A 49 -1.57 -12.78 -8.31
N SER A 50 -0.72 -12.75 -7.28
CA SER A 50 -0.48 -13.84 -6.33
C SER A 50 -0.32 -13.28 -4.92
N HIS A 51 -0.82 -14.01 -3.93
CA HIS A 51 -0.69 -13.71 -2.50
C HIS A 51 0.40 -14.57 -1.84
N LYS A 52 1.34 -15.11 -2.60
CA LYS A 52 2.51 -15.81 -2.05
C LYS A 52 3.58 -14.78 -1.66
N GLY A 53 4.27 -15.03 -0.54
CA GLY A 53 5.28 -14.10 -0.02
C GLY A 53 6.39 -13.77 -1.02
N ASP A 54 6.92 -14.77 -1.71
CA ASP A 54 7.97 -14.57 -2.72
C ASP A 54 7.52 -13.66 -3.88
N ASP A 55 6.27 -13.79 -4.31
CA ASP A 55 5.72 -12.96 -5.39
C ASP A 55 5.53 -11.51 -4.93
N ILE A 56 5.11 -11.31 -3.68
CA ILE A 56 5.07 -9.99 -3.04
C ILE A 56 6.50 -9.41 -2.92
N GLY A 57 7.48 -10.24 -2.54
CA GLY A 57 8.89 -9.87 -2.49
C GLY A 57 9.43 -9.38 -3.84
N LYS A 58 9.17 -10.11 -4.93
CA LYS A 58 9.54 -9.68 -6.31
C LYS A 58 8.91 -8.35 -6.70
N VAL A 59 7.65 -8.15 -6.32
CA VAL A 59 6.95 -6.89 -6.57
C VAL A 59 7.60 -5.76 -5.78
N LEU A 60 7.99 -5.97 -4.51
CA LEU A 60 8.74 -5.00 -3.70
C LEU A 60 10.10 -4.67 -4.33
N GLU A 61 10.85 -5.70 -4.77
CA GLU A 61 12.12 -5.51 -5.48
C GLU A 61 11.94 -4.62 -6.71
N THR A 62 10.92 -4.89 -7.52
CA THR A 62 10.61 -4.09 -8.72
C THR A 62 10.29 -2.64 -8.35
N CYS A 63 9.55 -2.41 -7.26
CA CYS A 63 9.24 -1.06 -6.78
C CYS A 63 10.52 -0.31 -6.36
N LEU A 64 11.39 -0.95 -5.58
CA LEU A 64 12.65 -0.39 -5.12
C LEU A 64 13.59 -0.06 -6.28
N SER A 65 13.71 -0.98 -7.25
CA SER A 65 14.48 -0.78 -8.47
C SER A 65 13.97 0.40 -9.29
N ASN A 66 12.65 0.50 -9.51
CA ASN A 66 12.04 1.65 -10.19
C ASN A 66 12.26 2.97 -9.42
N TRP A 67 12.46 2.88 -8.11
CA TRP A 67 12.80 4.03 -7.29
C TRP A 67 14.30 4.34 -7.25
N GLY A 68 15.17 3.47 -7.76
CA GLY A 68 16.62 3.59 -7.62
C GLY A 68 17.09 3.43 -6.18
N ILE A 69 16.39 2.60 -5.40
CA ILE A 69 16.75 2.28 -4.01
C ILE A 69 17.35 0.88 -4.00
N ASP A 70 18.62 0.79 -3.65
CA ASP A 70 19.42 -0.45 -3.58
C ASP A 70 19.77 -0.85 -2.14
N LYS A 71 19.78 0.11 -1.21
CA LYS A 71 20.03 -0.07 0.22
C LYS A 71 18.75 0.10 1.02
N VAL A 72 18.34 -0.98 1.68
CA VAL A 72 17.16 -1.01 2.53
C VAL A 72 17.60 -1.29 3.97
N PHE A 73 17.27 -0.38 4.88
CA PHE A 73 17.55 -0.56 6.30
C PHE A 73 16.45 -1.40 6.97
N THR A 74 15.19 -1.09 6.67
CA THR A 74 14.03 -1.71 7.31
C THR A 74 12.86 -1.80 6.35
N ILE A 75 12.13 -2.91 6.43
CA ILE A 75 10.85 -3.16 5.80
C ILE A 75 9.83 -3.36 6.91
N THR A 76 8.81 -2.52 6.90
CA THR A 76 7.73 -2.58 7.88
C THR A 76 6.48 -3.18 7.25
N VAL A 77 6.00 -4.32 7.77
CA VAL A 77 4.87 -5.07 7.21
C VAL A 77 3.82 -5.38 8.27
N ASP A 78 2.57 -5.62 7.87
CA ASP A 78 1.54 -6.12 8.78
C ASP A 78 1.81 -7.57 9.20
N ASN A 79 1.21 -7.98 10.32
CA ASN A 79 1.43 -9.29 10.96
C ASN A 79 0.67 -10.41 10.24
N ALA A 80 0.89 -10.54 8.93
CA ALA A 80 0.44 -11.65 8.10
C ALA A 80 1.63 -12.54 7.75
N SER A 81 1.49 -13.86 7.89
CA SER A 81 2.55 -14.83 7.64
C SER A 81 3.14 -14.75 6.23
N THR A 82 2.32 -14.35 5.25
CA THR A 82 2.76 -14.11 3.88
C THR A 82 3.83 -13.00 3.80
N ASN A 83 3.72 -11.95 4.60
CA ASN A 83 4.67 -10.85 4.58
C ASN A 83 6.01 -11.23 5.20
N GLU A 84 6.01 -12.13 6.18
CA GLU A 84 7.25 -12.66 6.75
C GLU A 84 8.10 -13.32 5.66
N LYS A 85 7.46 -14.13 4.80
CA LYS A 85 8.12 -14.73 3.62
C LYS A 85 8.58 -13.68 2.60
N ALA A 86 7.82 -12.62 2.40
CA ALA A 86 8.23 -11.52 1.51
C ALA A 86 9.49 -10.81 2.03
N VAL A 87 9.59 -10.59 3.35
CA VAL A 87 10.78 -9.99 3.96
C VAL A 87 11.98 -10.94 3.91
N GLU A 88 11.76 -12.25 4.11
CA GLU A 88 12.81 -13.26 3.93
C GLU A 88 13.37 -13.26 2.50
N TYR A 89 12.48 -13.19 1.50
CA TYR A 89 12.87 -13.04 0.09
C TYR A 89 13.74 -11.79 -0.11
N MET A 90 13.30 -10.64 0.40
CA MET A 90 14.06 -9.39 0.28
C MET A 90 15.43 -9.46 0.96
N GLY A 91 15.53 -10.11 2.13
CA GLY A 91 16.80 -10.32 2.82
C GLY A 91 17.80 -11.10 1.98
N LYS A 92 17.36 -12.22 1.38
CA LYS A 92 18.18 -13.01 0.44
C LYS A 92 18.62 -12.16 -0.75
N ARG A 93 17.69 -11.42 -1.35
CA ARG A 93 17.96 -10.60 -2.53
C ARG A 93 18.98 -9.48 -2.25
N LEU A 94 18.83 -8.77 -1.12
CA LEU A 94 19.77 -7.72 -0.69
C LEU A 94 21.14 -8.30 -0.36
N LYS A 95 21.21 -9.52 0.19
CA LYS A 95 22.47 -10.23 0.45
C LYS A 95 23.18 -10.59 -0.84
N GLU A 96 22.46 -11.12 -1.82
CA GLU A 96 22.97 -11.41 -3.17
C GLU A 96 23.48 -10.15 -3.88
N MET A 97 22.84 -9.00 -3.67
CA MET A 97 23.27 -7.70 -4.20
C MET A 97 24.44 -7.08 -3.42
N GLY A 98 24.82 -7.62 -2.27
CA GLY A 98 25.84 -7.03 -1.40
C GLY A 98 25.41 -5.73 -0.73
N THR A 99 24.10 -5.43 -0.68
CA THR A 99 23.55 -4.20 -0.12
C THR A 99 22.82 -4.40 1.20
N LEU A 100 22.76 -5.63 1.70
CA LEU A 100 22.18 -5.96 3.00
C LEU A 100 22.93 -5.26 4.14
N LEU A 101 22.20 -4.52 4.96
CA LEU A 101 22.74 -3.80 6.10
C LEU A 101 22.61 -4.62 7.38
N PHE A 102 23.62 -4.56 8.25
CA PHE A 102 23.62 -5.17 9.60
C PHE A 102 23.25 -6.67 9.64
N ASP A 103 23.56 -7.41 8.57
CA ASP A 103 23.24 -8.83 8.39
C ASP A 103 21.79 -9.14 8.78
N ASP A 104 20.85 -8.37 8.20
CA ASP A 104 19.38 -8.49 8.34
C ASP A 104 18.74 -8.18 9.70
N LYS A 105 19.55 -7.97 10.76
CA LYS A 105 19.07 -7.79 12.15
C LYS A 105 17.93 -6.79 12.34
N TYR A 106 17.87 -5.74 11.51
CA TYR A 106 16.87 -4.67 11.58
C TYR A 106 15.98 -4.58 10.34
N LEU A 107 16.05 -5.58 9.45
CA LEU A 107 15.34 -5.56 8.19
C LEU A 107 13.83 -5.76 8.37
N HIS A 108 13.39 -6.53 9.36
CA HIS A 108 11.99 -6.84 9.58
C HIS A 108 11.42 -6.06 10.78
N LEU A 109 10.49 -5.14 10.52
CA LEU A 109 9.61 -4.58 11.54
C LEU A 109 8.15 -4.96 11.27
N ARG A 110 7.41 -5.34 12.30
CA ARG A 110 5.97 -5.63 12.18
C ARG A 110 5.15 -4.40 12.58
N CYS A 111 4.48 -3.73 11.65
CA CYS A 111 3.51 -2.68 11.95
C CYS A 111 2.12 -3.07 11.46
N CYS A 112 1.18 -3.12 12.40
CA CYS A 112 -0.28 -3.03 12.24
C CYS A 112 -0.97 -3.59 13.49
N HIS A 113 -0.32 -4.42 14.30
CA HIS A 113 -0.88 -4.82 15.60
C HIS A 113 -1.15 -3.59 16.47
N ILE A 114 -0.18 -2.68 16.59
CA ILE A 114 -0.32 -1.46 17.40
C ILE A 114 -1.40 -0.53 16.83
N ILE A 115 -1.43 -0.27 15.52
CA ILE A 115 -2.45 0.60 14.92
C ILE A 115 -3.84 -0.03 15.03
N ASN A 116 -3.98 -1.33 14.75
CA ASN A 116 -5.24 -2.05 14.91
C ASN A 116 -5.69 -2.07 16.38
N LEU A 117 -4.77 -2.21 17.34
CA LEU A 117 -5.07 -2.09 18.77
C LEU A 117 -5.54 -0.68 19.15
N ILE A 118 -4.87 0.36 18.65
CA ILE A 118 -5.26 1.76 18.90
C ILE A 118 -6.64 2.04 18.32
N VAL A 119 -6.90 1.62 17.07
CA VAL A 119 -8.20 1.81 16.42
C VAL A 119 -9.29 1.02 17.15
N LYS A 120 -9.05 -0.26 17.50
CA LYS A 120 -10.01 -1.07 18.27
C LYS A 120 -10.29 -0.45 19.64
N SER A 121 -9.26 -0.06 20.37
CA SER A 121 -9.41 0.62 21.66
C SER A 121 -10.16 1.95 21.53
N GLY A 122 -9.93 2.72 20.46
CA GLY A 122 -10.67 3.95 20.20
C GLY A 122 -12.15 3.72 19.83
N LEU A 123 -12.46 2.61 19.16
CA LEU A 123 -13.82 2.23 18.77
C LEU A 123 -14.61 1.54 19.90
N GLU A 124 -13.93 0.92 20.88
CA GLU A 124 -14.56 0.32 22.06
C GLU A 124 -15.01 1.37 23.09
N VAL A 125 -14.46 2.59 23.03
CA VAL A 125 -14.76 3.71 23.94
C VAL A 125 -15.77 4.70 23.33
N SER A 126 -16.31 4.40 22.14
CA SER A 126 -17.36 5.16 21.43
C SER A 126 -18.63 4.35 21.29
#